data_AF-A0A6J4Q746-F1
#
_entry.id   AF-A0A6J4Q746-F1
#
_cell.length_a   1.000
_cell.length_b   1.000
_cell.length_c   1.000
_cell.angle_alpha   90.00
_cell.angle_beta   90.00
_cell.angle_gamma   90.00
#
_symmetry.space_group_name_H-M   'P 1'
#
loop_
_entity.id
_entity.type
_entity.pdbx_description
1 polymer ?
#
loop_
_entity_poly.entity_id
_entity_poly.type
_entity_poly.pdbx_seq_one_letter_code
_entity_poly.pdbx_strand_id
1 'polypeptide(L)'
;MAENTPNLDRPDPRRSHPPEEGYTLYRHRNAEETRTGGWHGYYWARRTTGGEYEIRSVPTSLGEPSVFGGVVPTEPFERLYRRADRV
;
A
#
# COMPACT_ATOMS: atom_id res chain seq x y z
N MET A 1 -30.53 -15.26 -14.37
CA MET A 1 -30.15 -14.29 -13.33
C MET A 1 -28.66 -14.51 -13.06
N ALA A 2 -27.79 -13.79 -13.75
CA ALA A 2 -26.35 -13.86 -13.48
C ALA A 2 -26.10 -13.09 -12.19
N GLU A 3 -25.72 -13.83 -11.15
CA GLU A 3 -25.38 -13.28 -9.85
C GLU A 3 -24.27 -12.24 -10.04
N ASN A 4 -24.60 -10.99 -9.75
CA ASN A 4 -23.65 -9.89 -9.70
C ASN A 4 -22.81 -10.09 -8.43
N THR A 5 -21.92 -11.08 -8.42
CA THR A 5 -20.88 -11.19 -7.40
C THR A 5 -20.01 -9.95 -7.60
N PRO A 6 -19.99 -8.98 -6.68
CA PRO A 6 -19.03 -7.89 -6.80
C PRO A 6 -17.66 -8.55 -6.86
N ASN A 7 -16.83 -8.13 -7.82
CA ASN A 7 -15.45 -8.59 -8.00
C ASN A 7 -14.70 -8.52 -6.66
N LEU A 8 -14.74 -9.60 -5.87
CA LEU A 8 -14.07 -9.77 -4.58
C LEU A 8 -12.67 -10.40 -4.79
N ASP A 9 -12.17 -10.38 -6.02
CA ASP A 9 -10.88 -10.97 -6.39
C ASP A 9 -9.73 -9.95 -6.31
N ARG A 10 -10.03 -8.66 -6.29
CA ARG A 10 -9.06 -7.62 -5.91
C ARG A 10 -9.24 -7.28 -4.44
N PRO A 11 -8.41 -7.79 -3.52
CA PRO A 11 -8.47 -7.37 -2.15
C PRO A 11 -8.24 -5.86 -2.11
N ASP A 12 -9.13 -5.20 -1.40
CA ASP A 12 -8.99 -3.78 -1.18
C ASP A 12 -7.78 -3.57 -0.26
N PRO A 13 -6.71 -2.88 -0.71
CA PRO A 13 -5.51 -2.69 0.10
C PRO A 13 -5.76 -1.88 1.38
N ARG A 14 -6.91 -1.20 1.49
CA ARG A 14 -7.34 -0.51 2.71
C ARG A 14 -7.91 -1.47 3.76
N ARG A 15 -8.32 -2.68 3.34
CA ARG A 15 -8.73 -3.79 4.22
C ARG A 15 -7.56 -4.68 4.64
N SER A 16 -6.37 -4.48 4.08
CA SER A 16 -5.18 -5.25 4.48
C SER A 16 -4.75 -4.90 5.90
N HIS A 17 -4.30 -5.91 6.65
CA HIS A 17 -3.71 -5.70 7.95
C HIS A 17 -2.28 -5.15 7.80
N PRO A 18 -1.84 -4.23 8.69
CA PRO A 18 -0.46 -3.79 8.69
C PRO A 18 0.43 -4.99 9.07
N PRO A 19 1.64 -5.09 8.48
CA PRO A 19 2.55 -6.19 8.76
C PRO A 19 3.07 -6.18 10.20
N GLU A 20 3.24 -4.98 10.78
CA GLU A 20 3.63 -4.79 12.18
C GLU A 20 2.93 -3.55 12.76
N GLU A 21 2.98 -3.37 14.08
CA GLU A 21 2.51 -2.16 14.73
C GLU A 21 3.34 -0.93 14.29
N GLY A 22 2.66 0.21 14.06
CA GLY A 22 3.30 1.45 13.62
C GLY A 22 3.39 1.66 12.10
N TYR A 23 3.02 0.67 11.27
CA TYR A 23 2.86 0.90 9.83
C TYR A 23 1.56 1.65 9.54
N THR A 24 1.68 2.70 8.73
CA THR A 24 0.58 3.48 8.22
C THR A 24 0.42 3.22 6.71
N LEU A 25 -0.81 3.24 6.22
CA LEU A 25 -1.07 3.04 4.80
C LEU A 25 -0.76 4.32 4.03
N TYR A 26 0.02 4.20 2.97
CA TYR A 26 0.32 5.25 2.01
C TYR A 26 -0.02 4.80 0.62
N ARG A 27 -0.31 5.77 -0.24
CA ARG A 27 -0.55 5.57 -1.67
C ARG A 27 0.45 6.40 -2.45
N HIS A 28 1.05 5.82 -3.48
CA HIS A 28 1.87 6.57 -4.42
C HIS A 28 0.98 7.54 -5.21
N ARG A 29 1.37 8.82 -5.32
CA ARG A 29 0.55 9.84 -6.00
C ARG A 29 0.30 9.49 -7.48
N ASN A 30 1.31 8.92 -8.15
CA ASN A 30 1.17 8.48 -9.54
C ASN A 30 0.37 7.18 -9.69
N ALA A 31 -0.08 6.53 -8.62
CA ALA A 31 -0.88 5.30 -8.72
C ALA A 31 -2.23 5.50 -9.43
N GLU A 32 -2.71 6.75 -9.50
CA GLU A 32 -3.94 7.10 -10.22
C GLU A 32 -3.71 7.19 -11.73
N GLU A 33 -2.53 7.66 -12.11
CA GLU A 33 -2.11 7.88 -13.49
C GLU A 33 -1.52 6.59 -14.11
N THR A 34 -0.75 5.86 -13.31
CA THR A 34 -0.11 4.60 -13.67
C THR A 34 -1.05 3.44 -13.32
N ARG A 35 -2.12 3.25 -14.09
CA ARG A 35 -2.90 2.00 -14.11
C ARG A 35 -2.14 0.88 -14.82
N THR A 36 -0.87 0.68 -14.47
CA THR A 36 -0.11 -0.50 -14.93
C THR A 36 -0.79 -1.72 -14.30
N GLY A 37 -1.39 -2.55 -15.16
CA GLY A 37 -2.36 -3.59 -14.81
C GLY A 37 -1.91 -4.48 -13.65
N GLY A 38 -2.49 -4.24 -12.47
CA GLY A 38 -2.25 -5.03 -11.26
C GLY A 38 -1.63 -4.25 -10.10
N TRP A 39 -1.03 -3.08 -10.36
CA TRP A 39 -0.46 -2.28 -9.29
C TRP A 39 -1.49 -1.29 -8.72
N HIS A 40 -1.87 -1.49 -7.46
CA HIS A 40 -2.80 -0.59 -6.77
C HIS A 40 -2.09 0.67 -6.22
N GLY A 41 -0.75 0.64 -6.16
CA GLY A 41 0.09 1.72 -5.66
C GLY A 41 -0.04 2.01 -4.17
N TYR A 42 -0.52 1.05 -3.39
CA TYR A 42 -0.57 1.15 -1.93
C TYR A 42 0.64 0.47 -1.28
N TYR A 43 1.16 1.13 -0.27
CA TYR A 43 2.35 0.73 0.48
C TYR A 43 2.12 0.96 1.97
N TRP A 44 2.57 0.03 2.79
CA TRP A 44 2.74 0.26 4.22
C TRP A 44 4.02 1.03 4.44
N ALA A 45 3.97 2.14 5.15
CA ALA A 45 5.18 2.85 5.55
C ALA A 45 5.22 3.14 7.04
N ARG A 46 6.41 3.01 7.61
CA ARG A 46 6.70 3.47 8.98
C ARG A 46 7.94 4.33 8.98
N ARG A 47 7.96 5.34 9.85
CA ARG A 47 9.17 6.14 10.08
C ARG A 47 10.14 5.34 10.95
N THR A 48 11.37 5.21 10.50
CA THR A 48 12.46 4.56 11.23
C THR A 48 13.14 5.56 12.18
N THR A 49 13.94 5.04 13.12
CA THR A 49 14.74 5.88 14.04
C THR A 49 15.72 6.80 13.30
N GLY A 50 16.21 6.38 12.11
CA GLY A 50 17.08 7.18 11.25
C GLY A 50 16.38 8.35 10.56
N GLY A 51 15.05 8.47 10.71
CA GLY A 51 14.26 9.49 10.03
C GLY A 51 14.00 9.15 8.56
N GLU A 52 14.13 7.89 8.15
CA GLU A 52 13.71 7.38 6.85
C GLU A 52 12.35 6.69 6.97
N TYR A 53 11.74 6.35 5.84
CA TYR A 53 10.50 5.57 5.80
C TYR A 53 10.80 4.18 5.26
N GLU A 54 10.57 3.17 6.07
CA GLU A 54 10.55 1.80 5.58
C GLU A 54 9.21 1.55 4.88
N ILE A 55 9.25 1.17 3.61
CA ILE A 55 8.07 0.82 2.83
C ILE A 55 7.96 -0.69 2.65
N ARG A 56 6.73 -1.20 2.69
CA ARG A 56 6.37 -2.57 2.35
C ARG A 56 5.21 -2.58 1.40
N SER A 57 5.25 -3.48 0.42
CA SER A 57 4.18 -3.64 -0.55
C SER A 57 2.94 -4.20 0.15
N VAL A 58 1.79 -3.59 -0.13
CA VAL A 58 0.52 -4.17 0.29
C VAL A 58 0.22 -5.35 -0.64
N PRO A 59 0.04 -6.57 -0.10
CA PRO A 59 -0.25 -7.72 -0.93
C PRO A 59 -1.58 -7.53 -1.66
N THR A 60 -1.60 -7.95 -2.92
CA THR A 60 -2.81 -7.97 -3.76
C THR A 60 -3.62 -9.24 -3.58
N SER A 61 -3.31 -10.07 -2.57
CA SER A 61 -4.10 -11.24 -2.15
C SER A 61 -4.14 -11.32 -0.63
N LEU A 62 -5.33 -11.58 -0.06
CA LEU A 62 -5.54 -11.75 1.38
C LEU A 62 -4.97 -13.11 1.81
N GLY A 63 -3.66 -13.14 2.10
CA GLY A 63 -2.92 -14.36 2.41
C GLY A 63 -1.46 -14.35 1.95
N GLU A 64 -1.08 -13.40 1.09
CA GLU A 64 0.33 -13.21 0.71
C GLU A 64 1.07 -12.35 1.74
N PRO A 65 2.34 -12.67 2.05
CA PRO A 65 3.15 -11.85 2.94
C PRO A 65 3.45 -10.48 2.30
N SER A 66 3.38 -9.42 3.10
CA SER A 66 3.88 -8.10 2.68
C SER A 66 5.37 -8.18 2.38
N VAL A 67 5.74 -7.92 1.14
CA VAL A 67 7.14 -7.92 0.71
C VAL A 67 7.80 -6.60 1.10
N PHE A 68 9.03 -6.68 1.60
CA PHE A 68 9.85 -5.50 1.86
C PHE A 68 10.06 -4.71 0.56
N GLY A 69 9.60 -3.46 0.54
CA GLY A 69 9.67 -2.58 -0.62
C GLY A 69 10.92 -1.71 -0.66
N GLY A 70 11.63 -1.60 0.47
CA GLY A 70 12.83 -0.77 0.61
C GLY A 70 12.72 0.24 1.74
N VAL A 71 13.82 0.95 1.98
CA VAL A 71 13.83 2.16 2.81
C VAL A 71 13.95 3.37 1.90
N VAL A 72 13.08 4.35 2.11
CA VAL A 72 12.97 5.56 1.30
C VAL A 72 13.26 6.76 2.18
N PRO A 73 14.09 7.72 1.76
CA PRO A 73 14.31 8.93 2.54
C PRO A 73 13.01 9.72 2.73
N THR A 74 12.91 10.49 3.81
CA THR A 74 11.69 11.26 4.16
C THR A 74 11.26 12.24 3.07
N GLU A 75 12.17 13.08 2.57
CA GLU A 75 11.86 14.08 1.54
C GLU A 75 11.21 13.50 0.27
N PRO A 76 11.82 12.52 -0.43
CA PRO A 76 11.18 11.92 -1.60
C PRO A 76 9.91 11.15 -1.22
N PHE A 77 9.85 10.54 -0.03
CA PHE A 77 8.67 9.82 0.42
C PHE A 77 7.45 10.74 0.57
N GLU A 78 7.56 11.84 1.32
CA GLU A 78 6.45 12.78 1.53
C GLU A 78 6.02 13.48 0.23
N ARG A 79 6.95 13.65 -0.72
CA ARG A 79 6.67 14.21 -2.04
C ARG A 79 5.93 13.24 -2.95
N LEU A 80 6.33 11.96 -2.98
CA LEU A 80 5.81 10.96 -3.92
C LEU A 80 4.64 10.15 -3.37
N TYR A 81 4.54 10.04 -2.05
CA TYR A 81 3.51 9.27 -1.36
C TYR A 81 2.58 10.21 -0.61
N ARG A 82 1.32 9.78 -0.47
CA ARG A 82 0.32 10.45 0.36
C ARG A 82 -0.26 9.44 1.34
N ARG A 83 -0.54 9.87 2.56
CA ARG A 83 -1.23 9.03 3.53
C ARG A 83 -2.60 8.65 2.96
N ALA A 84 -2.95 7.38 3.07
CA ALA A 84 -4.24 6.85 2.65
C ALA A 84 -5.02 6.39 3.89
N ASP A 85 -6.30 6.71 3.91
CA ASP A 85 -7.19 6.24 4.96
C ASP A 85 -7.61 4.79 4.73
N ARG A 86 -7.72 4.06 5.84
CA ARG A 86 -8.34 2.74 5.87
C ARG A 86 -9.86 2.92 5.96
N VAL A 87 -10.63 2.01 5.37
CA VAL A 87 -12.11 2.05 5.36
C VAL A 87 -12.71 0.88 6.11
#